data_AF-A0A9E3W901-F1
#
_entry.id   AF-A0A9E3W901-F1
#
_cell.length_a   1.000
_cell.length_b   1.000
_cell.length_c   1.000
_cell.angle_alpha   90.00
_cell.angle_beta   90.00
_cell.angle_gamma   90.00
#
_symmetry.space_group_name_H-M   'P 1'
#
loop_
_entity.id
_entity.type
_entity.pdbx_description
1 polymer ?
#
loop_
_entity_poly.entity_id
_entity_poly.type
_entity_poly.pdbx_seq_one_letter_code
_entity_poly.pdbx_strand_id
1 'polypeptide(L)'
;MCDSIVRDKIRSKIRPFPRVATYPTSWGGEMTFEQISEDIRPSAAKMLLRQYRVWPQDLDDCLQNGLMYIWEQLAADRDFLARSSRLGAAIIVCYRSKSTSIRKQNLRYEYMEDFWAKHDFKHPEEMRIGGLERFKIAGERWATWATLTDIRIDIERAVLTVYEQVKDDPAGLLALYAATTSATSKDLAYVVPGKGEDAIRWRAAAIRNQLRGLLGTLQREQPTWREKFDAGEIEPAIKLLEQHQEQPIRYDAIRGLIEGKSSTQAAKAFGHNVNTLQYHRRRANKQLAQVYGCTA
;
A
#
# COMPACT_ATOMS: atom_id res chain seq x y z
N MET A 1 61.41 -33.75 -34.58
CA MET A 1 61.36 -32.30 -34.22
C MET A 1 60.06 -31.60 -34.62
N CYS A 2 59.24 -32.10 -35.58
CA CYS A 2 57.97 -31.44 -35.94
C CYS A 2 56.84 -31.54 -34.90
N ASP A 3 56.86 -32.56 -34.04
CA ASP A 3 55.70 -32.92 -33.21
C ASP A 3 55.51 -31.99 -31.99
N SER A 4 56.59 -31.39 -31.47
CA SER A 4 56.51 -30.43 -30.35
C SER A 4 55.94 -29.07 -30.80
N ILE A 5 56.33 -28.60 -31.99
CA ILE A 5 55.90 -27.31 -32.55
C ILE A 5 54.39 -27.31 -32.81
N VAL A 6 53.84 -28.44 -33.27
CA VAL A 6 52.40 -28.62 -33.48
C VAL A 6 51.64 -28.63 -32.15
N ARG A 7 52.14 -29.34 -31.13
CA ARG A 7 51.53 -29.36 -29.79
C ARG A 7 51.51 -27.99 -29.11
N ASP A 8 52.58 -27.21 -29.21
CA ASP A 8 52.65 -25.87 -28.60
C ASP A 8 51.75 -24.85 -29.32
N LYS A 9 51.57 -24.99 -30.64
CA LYS A 9 50.57 -24.23 -31.40
C LYS A 9 49.12 -24.58 -31.03
N ILE A 10 48.85 -25.84 -30.70
CA ILE A 10 47.51 -26.26 -30.26
C ILE A 10 47.26 -25.78 -28.83
N ARG A 11 48.22 -25.98 -27.91
CA ARG A 11 48.12 -25.53 -26.52
C ARG A 11 47.99 -24.02 -26.38
N SER A 12 48.70 -23.22 -27.18
CA SER A 12 48.58 -21.76 -27.16
C SER A 12 47.23 -21.24 -27.68
N LYS A 13 46.48 -22.06 -28.42
CA LYS A 13 45.13 -21.75 -28.91
C LYS A 13 44.01 -22.25 -28.01
N ILE A 14 44.29 -23.22 -27.12
CA ILE A 14 43.33 -23.69 -26.12
C ILE A 14 43.35 -22.68 -24.97
N ARG A 15 42.37 -21.77 -24.96
CA ARG A 15 42.13 -20.95 -23.78
C ARG A 15 41.74 -21.90 -22.63
N PRO A 16 42.33 -21.76 -21.43
CA PRO A 16 41.92 -22.57 -20.30
C PRO A 16 40.41 -22.37 -20.07
N PHE A 17 39.68 -23.46 -19.86
CA PHE A 17 38.26 -23.38 -19.50
C PHE A 17 38.15 -22.45 -18.29
N PRO A 18 37.36 -21.36 -18.36
CA PRO A 18 37.18 -20.49 -17.22
C PRO A 18 36.56 -21.33 -16.11
N ARG A 19 37.23 -21.40 -14.95
CA ARG A 19 36.75 -22.17 -13.78
C ARG A 19 35.40 -21.65 -13.24
N VAL A 20 35.00 -20.45 -13.66
CA VAL A 20 33.75 -19.78 -13.30
C VAL A 20 33.10 -19.28 -14.59
N ALA A 21 31.85 -19.65 -14.83
CA ALA A 21 31.11 -19.21 -16.01
C ALA A 21 30.91 -17.68 -15.99
N THR A 22 31.20 -17.03 -17.11
CA THR A 22 30.94 -15.60 -17.32
C THR A 22 29.90 -15.40 -18.41
N TYR A 23 29.12 -14.35 -18.25
CA TYR A 23 28.00 -14.02 -19.12
C TYR A 23 28.13 -12.57 -19.63
N PRO A 24 27.90 -12.33 -20.93
CA PRO A 24 27.85 -10.98 -21.47
C PRO A 24 26.64 -10.21 -20.93
N THR A 25 26.88 -8.99 -20.48
CA THR A 25 25.88 -8.04 -19.98
C THR A 25 26.04 -6.69 -20.68
N SER A 26 24.94 -5.95 -20.82
CA SER A 26 24.99 -4.63 -21.46
C SER A 26 25.60 -3.52 -20.59
N TRP A 27 25.95 -3.80 -19.33
CA TRP A 27 26.36 -2.78 -18.35
C TRP A 27 27.70 -3.05 -17.66
N GLY A 28 28.15 -4.31 -17.60
CA GLY A 28 29.43 -4.68 -16.98
C GLY A 28 30.29 -5.60 -17.84
N GLY A 29 29.94 -5.78 -19.12
CA GLY A 29 30.65 -6.68 -20.03
C GLY A 29 30.49 -8.14 -19.61
N GLU A 30 31.59 -8.89 -19.59
CA GLU A 30 31.61 -10.30 -19.15
C GLU A 30 31.65 -10.37 -17.62
N MET A 31 30.56 -10.82 -17.01
CA MET A 31 30.41 -10.89 -15.55
C MET A 31 30.10 -12.31 -15.09
N THR A 32 30.56 -12.68 -13.90
CA THR A 32 30.10 -13.92 -13.25
C THR A 32 28.66 -13.75 -12.74
N PHE A 33 27.96 -14.86 -12.50
CA PHE A 33 26.61 -14.77 -11.91
C PHE A 33 26.62 -14.08 -10.53
N GLU A 34 27.68 -14.26 -9.75
CA GLU A 34 27.82 -13.62 -8.43
C GLU A 34 27.92 -12.10 -8.56
N GLN A 35 28.74 -11.61 -9.49
CA GLN A 35 28.83 -10.18 -9.79
C GLN A 35 27.51 -9.63 -10.33
N ILE A 36 26.82 -10.38 -11.21
CA ILE A 36 25.50 -10.01 -11.74
C ILE A 36 24.49 -9.89 -10.60
N SER A 37 24.48 -10.84 -9.67
CA SER A 37 23.61 -10.85 -8.50
C SER A 37 23.87 -9.63 -7.60
N GLU A 38 25.14 -9.36 -7.25
CA GLU A 38 25.52 -8.20 -6.43
C GLU A 38 25.09 -6.87 -7.05
N ASP A 39 25.21 -6.73 -8.37
CA ASP A 39 24.83 -5.51 -9.10
C ASP A 39 23.31 -5.29 -9.14
N ILE A 40 22.54 -6.37 -9.29
CA ILE A 40 21.09 -6.30 -9.50
C ILE A 40 20.34 -6.21 -8.17
N ARG A 41 20.81 -6.93 -7.14
CA ARG A 41 20.12 -7.16 -5.87
C ARG A 41 19.68 -5.86 -5.17
N PRO A 42 20.48 -4.78 -5.07
CA PRO A 42 20.04 -3.55 -4.40
C PRO A 42 18.86 -2.88 -5.12
N SER A 43 18.86 -2.91 -6.46
CA SER A 43 17.80 -2.31 -7.27
C SER A 43 16.52 -3.11 -7.16
N ALA A 44 16.63 -4.44 -7.27
CA ALA A 44 15.51 -5.36 -7.12
C ALA A 44 14.91 -5.27 -5.70
N ALA A 45 15.76 -5.26 -4.66
CA ALA A 45 15.32 -5.16 -3.27
C ALA A 45 14.52 -3.88 -3.01
N LYS A 46 15.02 -2.74 -3.50
CA LYS A 46 14.32 -1.45 -3.41
C LYS A 46 12.95 -1.48 -4.09
N MET A 47 12.86 -2.11 -5.26
CA MET A 47 11.59 -2.28 -5.99
C MET A 47 10.64 -3.23 -5.26
N LEU A 48 11.12 -4.38 -4.81
CA LEU A 48 10.32 -5.37 -4.07
C LEU A 48 9.67 -4.76 -2.83
N LEU A 49 10.44 -3.99 -2.04
CA LEU A 49 9.93 -3.30 -0.86
C LEU A 49 8.98 -2.16 -1.21
N ARG A 50 9.37 -1.25 -2.13
CA ARG A 50 8.62 0.01 -2.35
C ARG A 50 7.48 -0.10 -3.34
N GLN A 51 7.63 -0.90 -4.40
CA GLN A 51 6.66 -1.00 -5.49
C GLN A 51 5.80 -2.25 -5.34
N TYR A 52 6.42 -3.40 -5.10
CA TYR A 52 5.69 -4.68 -4.99
C TYR A 52 5.12 -4.91 -3.58
N ARG A 53 5.56 -4.12 -2.59
CA ARG A 53 5.13 -4.18 -1.19
C ARG A 53 5.34 -5.56 -0.58
N VAL A 54 6.49 -6.16 -0.87
CA VAL A 54 6.95 -7.36 -0.18
C VAL A 54 7.35 -6.97 1.24
N TRP A 55 7.06 -7.84 2.19
CA TRP A 55 7.48 -7.63 3.57
C TRP A 55 8.99 -7.86 3.72
N PRO A 56 9.66 -7.16 4.65
CA PRO A 56 11.10 -7.32 4.86
C PRO A 56 11.53 -8.77 5.11
N GLN A 57 10.76 -9.56 5.87
CA GLN A 57 11.07 -10.96 6.16
C GLN A 57 11.05 -11.87 4.92
N ASP A 58 10.26 -11.54 3.90
CA ASP A 58 10.15 -12.36 2.67
C ASP A 58 11.07 -11.85 1.55
N LEU A 59 11.83 -10.79 1.81
CA LEU A 59 12.65 -10.13 0.81
C LEU A 59 13.70 -11.07 0.23
N ASP A 60 14.39 -11.83 1.09
CA ASP A 60 15.46 -12.72 0.66
C ASP A 60 14.92 -13.88 -0.19
N ASP A 61 13.78 -14.46 0.19
CA ASP A 61 13.10 -15.49 -0.59
C ASP A 61 12.66 -14.95 -1.96
N CYS A 62 12.12 -13.74 -2.00
CA CYS A 62 11.73 -13.08 -3.25
C CYS A 62 12.93 -12.83 -4.16
N LEU A 63 14.03 -12.32 -3.60
CA LEU A 63 15.27 -12.09 -4.34
C LEU A 63 15.85 -13.41 -4.86
N GLN A 64 15.92 -14.43 -4.01
CA GLN A 64 16.43 -15.76 -4.38
C GLN A 64 15.62 -16.38 -5.51
N ASN A 65 14.29 -16.35 -5.44
CA ASN A 65 13.42 -16.87 -6.51
C ASN A 65 13.68 -16.16 -7.85
N GLY A 66 13.76 -14.83 -7.84
CA GLY A 66 13.99 -14.06 -9.06
C GLY A 66 15.41 -14.21 -9.63
N LEU A 67 16.42 -14.31 -8.76
CA LEU A 67 17.81 -14.54 -9.16
C LEU A 67 18.02 -15.97 -9.67
N MET A 68 17.37 -16.97 -9.06
CA MET A 68 17.39 -18.36 -9.54
C MET A 68 16.88 -18.44 -10.97
N TYR A 69 15.79 -17.74 -11.29
CA TYR A 69 15.29 -17.66 -12.66
C TYR A 69 16.35 -17.07 -13.61
N ILE A 70 17.02 -15.97 -13.23
CA ILE A 70 18.08 -15.40 -14.07
C ILE A 70 19.22 -16.41 -14.27
N TRP A 71 19.61 -17.13 -13.23
CA TRP A 71 20.63 -18.17 -13.33
C TRP A 71 20.23 -19.28 -14.32
N GLU A 72 19.00 -19.79 -14.22
CA GLU A 72 18.47 -20.80 -15.14
C GLU A 72 18.45 -20.29 -16.60
N GLN A 73 18.05 -19.04 -16.82
CA GLN A 73 18.05 -18.45 -18.17
C GLN A 73 19.48 -18.28 -18.70
N LEU A 74 20.42 -17.84 -17.88
CA LEU A 74 21.83 -17.70 -18.27
C LEU A 74 22.50 -19.05 -18.55
N ALA A 75 22.14 -20.09 -17.80
CA ALA A 75 22.61 -21.45 -18.02
C ALA A 75 22.10 -22.04 -19.35
N ALA A 76 20.89 -21.66 -19.77
CA ALA A 76 20.31 -22.09 -21.04
C ALA A 76 20.75 -21.22 -22.23
N ASP A 77 20.84 -19.90 -22.03
CA ASP A 77 21.22 -18.90 -23.02
C ASP A 77 22.18 -17.88 -22.39
N ARG A 78 23.45 -17.99 -22.79
CA ARG A 78 24.52 -17.11 -22.31
C ARG A 78 24.27 -15.64 -22.65
N ASP A 79 23.57 -15.35 -23.75
CA ASP A 79 23.33 -14.00 -24.23
C ASP A 79 22.06 -13.36 -23.66
N PHE A 80 21.36 -14.03 -22.74
CA PHE A 80 20.10 -13.58 -22.15
C PHE A 80 20.15 -12.15 -21.59
N LEU A 81 21.28 -11.75 -20.99
CA LEU A 81 21.48 -10.40 -20.44
C LEU A 81 22.29 -9.46 -21.35
N ALA A 82 22.75 -9.92 -22.51
CA ALA A 82 23.64 -9.14 -23.38
C ALA A 82 23.00 -7.81 -23.85
N ARG A 83 21.67 -7.80 -24.02
CA ARG A 83 20.89 -6.62 -24.43
C ARG A 83 20.02 -6.04 -23.32
N SER A 84 19.98 -6.69 -22.16
CA SER A 84 19.18 -6.22 -21.03
C SER A 84 19.95 -5.15 -20.28
N SER A 85 19.30 -4.06 -19.90
CA SER A 85 19.92 -3.09 -19.00
C SER A 85 19.95 -3.62 -17.56
N ARG A 86 20.82 -3.08 -16.71
CA ARG A 86 20.87 -3.44 -15.28
C ARG A 86 19.51 -3.30 -14.58
N LEU A 87 18.78 -2.22 -14.89
CA LEU A 87 17.42 -2.02 -14.37
C LEU A 87 16.43 -3.03 -14.95
N GLY A 88 16.55 -3.35 -16.24
CA GLY A 88 15.74 -4.39 -16.88
C GLY A 88 15.93 -5.75 -16.21
N ALA A 89 17.16 -6.11 -15.90
CA ALA A 89 17.46 -7.34 -15.17
C ALA A 89 16.86 -7.33 -13.75
N ALA A 90 16.93 -6.20 -13.02
CA ALA A 90 16.26 -6.05 -11.73
C ALA A 90 14.73 -6.18 -11.81
N ILE A 91 14.12 -5.66 -12.87
CA ILE A 91 12.69 -5.81 -13.14
C ILE A 91 12.33 -7.29 -13.37
N ILE A 92 13.15 -8.03 -14.12
CA ILE A 92 12.97 -9.48 -14.33
C ILE A 92 12.98 -10.23 -12.99
N VAL A 93 13.95 -9.94 -12.10
CA VAL A 93 13.98 -10.51 -10.74
C VAL A 93 12.65 -10.24 -10.03
N CYS A 94 12.18 -8.99 -10.04
CA CYS A 94 10.92 -8.63 -9.38
C CYS A 94 9.72 -9.41 -9.94
N TYR A 95 9.61 -9.57 -11.27
CA TYR A 95 8.51 -10.32 -11.87
C TYR A 95 8.56 -11.82 -11.57
N ARG A 96 9.75 -12.39 -11.38
CA ARG A 96 9.93 -13.83 -11.13
C ARG A 96 10.07 -14.18 -9.65
N SER A 97 10.08 -13.18 -8.77
CA SER A 97 10.22 -13.32 -7.31
C SER A 97 9.06 -14.01 -6.58
N LYS A 98 7.92 -14.27 -7.25
CA LYS A 98 6.64 -14.69 -6.62
C LYS A 98 6.10 -13.71 -5.58
N SER A 99 6.59 -12.47 -5.55
CA SER A 99 6.18 -11.40 -4.62
C SER A 99 4.66 -11.27 -4.46
N THR A 100 3.90 -11.33 -5.55
CA THR A 100 2.43 -11.23 -5.51
C THR A 100 1.75 -12.40 -4.80
N SER A 101 2.28 -13.61 -4.93
CA SER A 101 1.72 -14.82 -4.32
C SER A 101 2.02 -14.87 -2.84
N ILE A 102 3.28 -14.61 -2.47
CA ILE A 102 3.71 -14.46 -1.07
C ILE A 102 2.89 -13.35 -0.40
N ARG A 103 2.73 -12.21 -1.09
CA ARG A 103 1.94 -11.11 -0.55
C ARG A 103 0.48 -11.50 -0.28
N LYS A 104 -0.14 -12.26 -1.18
CA LYS A 104 -1.50 -12.78 -0.99
C LYS A 104 -1.61 -13.77 0.17
N GLN A 105 -0.59 -14.61 0.36
CA GLN A 105 -0.56 -15.55 1.48
C GLN A 105 -0.47 -14.80 2.81
N ASN A 106 0.42 -13.81 2.91
CA ASN A 106 0.55 -13.01 4.11
C ASN A 106 -0.72 -12.21 4.42
N LEU A 107 -1.36 -11.62 3.39
CA LEU A 107 -2.65 -10.94 3.54
C LEU A 107 -3.76 -11.84 4.10
N ARG A 108 -3.67 -13.17 3.92
CA ARG A 108 -4.63 -14.13 4.48
C ARG A 108 -4.48 -14.30 6.00
N TYR A 109 -3.26 -14.15 6.50
CA TYR A 109 -2.92 -14.26 7.92
C TYR A 109 -2.80 -12.89 8.59
N GLU A 110 -3.09 -11.83 7.84
CA GLU A 110 -3.07 -10.46 8.32
C GLU A 110 -4.34 -10.22 9.14
N TYR A 111 -4.17 -10.03 10.44
CA TYR A 111 -5.28 -9.70 11.33
C TYR A 111 -5.80 -8.29 10.98
N MET A 112 -7.06 -8.00 11.30
CA MET A 112 -7.70 -6.71 10.97
C MET A 112 -6.88 -5.50 11.46
N GLU A 113 -6.07 -5.69 12.49
CA GLU A 113 -5.15 -4.75 13.12
C GLU A 113 -3.96 -4.37 12.23
N ASP A 114 -3.44 -5.32 11.44
CA ASP A 114 -2.30 -5.11 10.54
C ASP A 114 -2.73 -4.38 9.25
N PHE A 115 -4.00 -4.56 8.83
CA PHE A 115 -4.57 -3.87 7.67
C PHE A 115 -4.63 -2.34 7.87
N TRP A 116 -4.97 -1.90 9.09
CA TRP A 116 -5.01 -0.46 9.44
C TRP A 116 -3.60 0.12 9.62
N ALA A 117 -2.66 -0.66 10.17
CA ALA A 117 -1.26 -0.23 10.31
C ALA A 117 -0.54 -0.05 8.97
N LYS A 118 -0.87 -0.86 7.95
CA LYS A 118 -0.25 -0.79 6.61
C LYS A 118 -0.76 0.32 5.70
N HIS A 119 -2.00 0.78 5.89
CA HIS A 119 -2.58 1.78 4.99
C HIS A 119 -2.07 3.20 5.26
N ASP A 120 -1.60 3.48 6.48
CA ASP A 120 -1.04 4.79 6.85
C ASP A 120 0.49 4.82 7.09
N PHE A 121 1.15 3.68 7.41
CA PHE A 121 2.56 3.73 7.86
C PHE A 121 3.50 2.73 7.21
N LYS A 122 4.74 3.20 6.96
CA LYS A 122 5.78 2.47 6.20
C LYS A 122 6.45 1.33 6.97
N HIS A 123 6.30 1.20 8.28
CA HIS A 123 6.97 0.17 9.08
C HIS A 123 6.15 -0.14 10.34
N PRO A 124 5.36 -1.24 10.37
CA PRO A 124 4.49 -1.56 11.51
C PRO A 124 5.23 -2.16 12.73
N GLU A 125 6.51 -2.51 12.56
CA GLU A 125 7.26 -3.28 13.55
C GLU A 125 8.14 -2.37 14.44
N GLU A 126 8.59 -1.23 13.92
CA GLU A 126 9.39 -0.23 14.65
C GLU A 126 8.57 0.67 15.57
N MET A 127 7.24 0.60 15.50
CA MET A 127 6.32 1.48 16.23
C MET A 127 5.67 0.82 17.45
N ARG A 128 5.86 -0.48 17.64
CA ARG A 128 5.16 -1.24 18.69
C ARG A 128 5.56 -0.82 20.12
N ILE A 129 6.70 -0.16 20.32
CA ILE A 129 7.12 0.34 21.65
C ILE A 129 7.90 1.64 21.48
N GLY A 130 7.21 2.72 21.17
CA GLY A 130 7.80 4.05 21.24
C GLY A 130 6.70 5.08 21.20
N GLY A 131 6.49 5.81 22.29
CA GLY A 131 5.58 6.95 22.36
C GLY A 131 6.03 8.15 21.50
N LEU A 132 6.47 7.90 20.27
CA LEU A 132 7.11 8.82 19.35
C LEU A 132 6.51 8.65 17.96
N GLU A 133 5.29 9.16 17.77
CA GLU A 133 4.73 9.28 16.42
C GLU A 133 4.14 10.67 16.17
N ARG A 134 4.66 11.30 15.12
CA ARG A 134 4.28 12.61 14.56
C ARG A 134 2.92 12.62 13.84
N PHE A 135 2.16 11.52 13.89
CA PHE A 135 0.88 11.38 13.20
C PHE A 135 -0.21 11.03 14.20
N LYS A 136 -0.63 12.06 14.93
CA LYS A 136 -1.83 12.02 15.76
C LYS A 136 -3.04 11.96 14.82
N ILE A 137 -3.83 10.89 14.93
CA ILE A 137 -5.15 10.83 14.31
C ILE A 137 -5.92 12.07 14.82
N ALA A 138 -6.48 12.86 13.91
CA ALA A 138 -7.40 13.95 14.23
C ALA A 138 -6.95 15.02 15.26
N GLY A 139 -5.65 15.29 15.43
CA GLY A 139 -5.17 16.34 16.34
C GLY A 139 -5.31 16.00 17.83
N GLU A 140 -5.46 14.72 18.16
CA GLU A 140 -5.64 14.24 19.52
C GLU A 140 -4.44 14.55 20.42
N ARG A 141 -4.72 14.85 21.70
CA ARG A 141 -3.67 15.28 22.66
C ARG A 141 -2.94 14.10 23.30
N TRP A 142 -3.50 12.89 23.24
CA TRP A 142 -2.93 11.66 23.81
C TRP A 142 -2.15 10.82 22.78
N ALA A 143 -1.62 9.69 23.22
CA ALA A 143 -0.82 8.78 22.40
C ALA A 143 -1.71 7.95 21.46
N THR A 144 -1.26 7.72 20.22
CA THR A 144 -2.02 6.99 19.18
C THR A 144 -2.51 5.60 19.63
N TRP A 145 -1.75 4.91 20.50
CA TRP A 145 -2.18 3.61 21.03
C TRP A 145 -3.46 3.70 21.89
N ALA A 146 -3.68 4.83 22.58
CA ALA A 146 -4.88 5.02 23.40
C ALA A 146 -6.12 5.17 22.52
N THR A 147 -6.04 5.95 21.44
CA THR A 147 -7.10 6.07 20.42
C THR A 147 -7.45 4.72 19.81
N LEU A 148 -6.42 3.94 19.45
CA LEU A 148 -6.63 2.59 18.92
C LEU A 148 -7.28 1.66 19.94
N THR A 149 -6.97 1.84 21.23
CA THR A 149 -7.60 1.08 22.32
C THR A 149 -9.06 1.45 22.48
N ASP A 150 -9.39 2.75 22.46
CA ASP A 150 -10.77 3.22 22.55
C ASP A 150 -11.63 2.72 21.38
N ILE A 151 -11.10 2.80 20.15
CA ILE A 151 -11.77 2.26 18.96
C ILE A 151 -12.03 0.75 19.11
N ARG A 152 -11.09 -0.01 19.67
CA ARG A 152 -11.27 -1.45 19.91
C ARG A 152 -12.38 -1.73 20.91
N ILE A 153 -12.39 -0.99 22.01
CA ILE A 153 -13.42 -1.10 23.05
C ILE A 153 -14.81 -0.77 22.45
N ASP A 154 -14.89 0.25 21.60
CA ASP A 154 -16.13 0.65 20.95
C ASP A 154 -16.64 -0.39 19.94
N ILE A 155 -15.74 -0.98 19.14
CA ILE A 155 -16.08 -2.11 18.25
C ILE A 155 -16.54 -3.31 19.06
N GLU A 156 -15.83 -3.67 20.14
CA GLU A 156 -16.19 -4.78 21.01
C GLU A 156 -17.59 -4.59 21.59
N ARG A 157 -17.88 -3.40 22.14
CA ARG A 157 -19.20 -3.05 22.68
C ARG A 157 -20.30 -3.11 21.62
N ALA A 158 -20.03 -2.62 20.40
CA ALA A 158 -20.98 -2.69 19.30
C ALA A 158 -21.26 -4.14 18.88
N VAL A 159 -20.22 -4.96 18.77
CA VAL A 159 -20.35 -6.40 18.45
C VAL A 159 -21.10 -7.14 19.55
N LEU A 160 -20.78 -6.90 20.83
CA LEU A 160 -21.50 -7.48 21.97
C LEU A 160 -22.98 -7.10 21.97
N THR A 161 -23.29 -5.84 21.65
CA THR A 161 -24.68 -5.36 21.54
C THR A 161 -25.45 -6.13 20.48
N VAL A 162 -24.85 -6.36 19.31
CA VAL A 162 -25.50 -7.16 18.25
C VAL A 162 -25.55 -8.64 18.63
N TYR A 163 -24.50 -9.17 19.26
CA TYR A 163 -24.44 -10.55 19.74
C TYR A 163 -25.62 -10.87 20.68
N GLU A 164 -25.89 -10.02 21.66
CA GLU A 164 -26.99 -10.22 22.61
C GLU A 164 -28.37 -10.32 21.92
N GLN A 165 -28.53 -9.69 20.75
CA GLN A 165 -29.77 -9.75 19.98
C GLN A 165 -29.90 -11.02 19.13
N VAL A 166 -28.77 -11.64 18.76
CA VAL A 166 -28.75 -12.78 17.83
C VAL A 166 -28.29 -14.09 18.49
N LYS A 167 -27.93 -14.10 19.77
CA LYS A 167 -27.35 -15.25 20.48
C LYS A 167 -28.22 -16.52 20.44
N ASP A 168 -29.54 -16.35 20.41
CA ASP A 168 -30.51 -17.44 20.37
C ASP A 168 -30.95 -17.81 18.93
N ASP A 169 -30.41 -17.13 17.91
CA ASP A 169 -30.64 -17.42 16.49
C ASP A 169 -29.35 -17.97 15.84
N PRO A 170 -29.25 -19.29 15.60
CA PRO A 170 -28.06 -19.90 15.00
C PRO A 170 -27.65 -19.28 13.67
N ALA A 171 -28.60 -18.85 12.84
CA ALA A 171 -28.27 -18.19 11.57
C ALA A 171 -27.93 -16.71 11.77
N GLY A 172 -28.41 -16.07 12.85
CA GLY A 172 -27.98 -14.76 13.30
C GLY A 172 -26.53 -14.77 13.79
N LEU A 173 -26.13 -15.80 14.56
CA LEU A 173 -24.74 -16.01 14.97
C LEU A 173 -23.79 -16.22 13.79
N LEU A 174 -24.16 -17.08 12.84
CA LEU A 174 -23.36 -17.28 11.62
C LEU A 174 -23.26 -15.98 10.80
N ALA A 175 -24.34 -15.21 10.72
CA ALA A 175 -24.35 -13.93 10.04
C ALA A 175 -23.48 -12.88 10.76
N LEU A 176 -23.48 -12.84 12.09
CA LEU A 176 -22.60 -11.99 12.89
C LEU A 176 -21.14 -12.35 12.65
N TYR A 177 -20.82 -13.66 12.67
CA TYR A 177 -19.48 -14.14 12.38
C TYR A 177 -19.02 -13.77 10.96
N ALA A 178 -19.89 -13.91 9.95
CA ALA A 178 -19.62 -13.46 8.57
C ALA A 178 -19.51 -11.93 8.43
N ALA A 179 -20.12 -11.18 9.35
CA ALA A 179 -20.10 -9.72 9.34
C ALA A 179 -18.80 -9.15 9.94
N THR A 180 -18.21 -9.85 10.92
CA THR A 180 -17.06 -9.39 11.71
C THR A 180 -15.74 -10.09 11.37
N THR A 181 -15.77 -11.16 10.56
CA THR A 181 -14.58 -11.92 10.14
C THR A 181 -14.45 -11.98 8.61
N SER A 182 -13.43 -12.68 8.13
CA SER A 182 -13.21 -12.95 6.70
C SER A 182 -13.98 -14.16 6.15
N ALA A 183 -14.72 -14.89 6.99
CA ALA A 183 -15.47 -16.06 6.56
C ALA A 183 -16.61 -15.68 5.59
N THR A 184 -16.75 -16.44 4.50
CA THR A 184 -17.83 -16.18 3.53
C THR A 184 -19.13 -16.87 3.93
N SER A 185 -20.27 -16.31 3.53
CA SER A 185 -21.59 -16.94 3.77
C SER A 185 -21.69 -18.34 3.18
N LYS A 186 -20.92 -18.62 2.12
CA LYS A 186 -20.80 -19.93 1.48
C LYS A 186 -20.06 -20.94 2.36
N ASP A 187 -18.98 -20.52 3.02
CA ASP A 187 -18.22 -21.38 3.94
C ASP A 187 -19.08 -21.78 5.15
N LEU A 188 -19.96 -20.86 5.56
CA LEU A 188 -20.80 -21.01 6.76
C LEU A 188 -22.12 -21.75 6.53
N ALA A 189 -22.57 -21.85 5.27
CA ALA A 189 -23.83 -22.51 4.92
C ALA A 189 -23.85 -24.02 5.29
N TYR A 190 -22.67 -24.65 5.41
CA TYR A 190 -22.54 -26.06 5.77
C TYR A 190 -22.48 -26.31 7.28
N VAL A 191 -22.34 -25.25 8.10
CA VAL A 191 -22.14 -25.37 9.55
C VAL A 191 -23.44 -25.72 10.27
N VAL A 192 -24.59 -25.22 9.79
CA VAL A 192 -25.91 -25.52 10.35
C VAL A 192 -26.84 -26.04 9.24
N PRO A 193 -27.30 -27.29 9.30
CA PRO A 193 -28.20 -27.87 8.32
C PRO A 193 -29.48 -27.03 8.15
N GLY A 194 -29.88 -26.75 6.90
CA GLY A 194 -31.13 -26.05 6.59
C GLY A 194 -31.06 -24.52 6.62
N LYS A 195 -29.88 -23.91 6.81
CA LYS A 195 -29.69 -22.46 6.69
C LYS A 195 -28.95 -22.15 5.38
N GLY A 196 -29.70 -21.69 4.37
CA GLY A 196 -29.14 -21.37 3.06
C GLY A 196 -28.18 -20.16 3.08
N GLU A 197 -27.21 -20.16 2.17
CA GLU A 197 -26.22 -19.09 1.98
C GLU A 197 -26.85 -17.70 1.94
N ASP A 198 -27.96 -17.55 1.20
CA ASP A 198 -28.65 -16.28 1.03
C ASP A 198 -29.19 -15.72 2.36
N ALA A 199 -29.68 -16.60 3.26
CA ALA A 199 -30.20 -16.18 4.56
C ALA A 199 -29.08 -15.60 5.45
N ILE A 200 -27.89 -16.21 5.42
CA ILE A 200 -26.72 -15.71 6.13
C ILE A 200 -26.25 -14.39 5.51
N ARG A 201 -26.20 -14.31 4.17
CA ARG A 201 -25.72 -13.13 3.44
C ARG A 201 -26.56 -11.88 3.73
N TRP A 202 -27.88 -11.98 3.66
CA TRP A 202 -28.77 -10.84 3.91
C TRP A 202 -28.68 -10.36 5.36
N ARG A 203 -28.63 -11.28 6.32
CA ARG A 203 -28.49 -10.96 7.74
C ARG A 203 -27.13 -10.34 8.06
N ALA A 204 -26.06 -10.83 7.45
CA ALA A 204 -24.72 -10.25 7.62
C ALA A 204 -24.68 -8.80 7.10
N ALA A 205 -25.34 -8.51 5.98
CA ALA A 205 -25.46 -7.14 5.48
C ALA A 205 -26.26 -6.24 6.44
N ALA A 206 -27.37 -6.73 7.00
CA ALA A 206 -28.15 -6.00 8.00
C ALA A 206 -27.33 -5.71 9.27
N ILE A 207 -26.60 -6.71 9.78
CA ILE A 207 -25.70 -6.57 10.93
C ILE A 207 -24.61 -5.54 10.65
N ARG A 208 -23.98 -5.54 9.47
CA ARG A 208 -22.97 -4.52 9.10
C ARG A 208 -23.54 -3.11 9.09
N ASN A 209 -24.76 -2.93 8.59
CA ASN A 209 -25.43 -1.63 8.62
C ASN A 209 -25.74 -1.19 10.06
N GLN A 210 -26.17 -2.11 10.91
CA GLN A 210 -26.42 -1.84 12.32
C GLN A 210 -25.13 -1.48 13.07
N LEU A 211 -24.04 -2.23 12.87
CA LEU A 211 -22.73 -1.92 13.42
C LEU A 211 -22.25 -0.54 12.95
N ARG A 212 -22.43 -0.22 11.66
CA ARG A 212 -22.12 1.12 11.13
C ARG A 212 -22.94 2.22 11.82
N GLY A 213 -24.21 1.97 12.13
CA GLY A 213 -25.04 2.89 12.90
C GLY A 213 -24.52 3.12 14.32
N LEU A 214 -24.24 2.03 15.05
CA LEU A 214 -23.71 2.08 16.42
C LEU A 214 -22.34 2.79 16.49
N LEU A 215 -21.46 2.51 15.52
CA LEU A 215 -20.16 3.16 15.43
C LEU A 215 -20.25 4.59 14.89
N GLY A 216 -21.19 4.87 13.99
CA GLY A 216 -21.45 6.22 13.47
C GLY A 216 -22.01 7.18 14.53
N THR A 217 -22.74 6.67 15.53
CA THR A 217 -23.14 7.48 16.69
C THR A 217 -21.99 7.82 17.64
N LEU A 218 -20.88 7.07 17.57
CA LEU A 218 -19.66 7.31 18.35
C LEU A 218 -18.71 8.30 17.64
N GLN A 219 -18.75 8.36 16.31
CA GLN A 219 -18.12 9.42 15.50
C GLN A 219 -19.04 10.63 15.32
N ARG A 220 -19.26 11.43 16.38
CA ARG A 220 -19.62 12.83 16.15
C ARG A 220 -18.34 13.59 15.79
N GLU A 221 -17.98 13.53 14.51
CA GLU A 221 -16.90 14.35 13.95
C GLU A 221 -17.20 15.83 14.25
N GLN A 222 -16.15 16.59 14.60
CA GLN A 222 -16.28 18.04 14.59
C GLN A 222 -16.66 18.48 13.16
N PRO A 223 -17.56 19.47 13.01
CA PRO A 223 -18.02 19.90 11.70
C PRO A 223 -16.83 20.27 10.82
N THR A 224 -16.84 19.81 9.58
CA THR A 224 -15.82 20.12 8.58
C THR A 224 -15.80 21.63 8.29
N TRP A 225 -14.68 22.13 7.76
CA TRP A 225 -14.59 23.56 7.40
C TRP A 225 -15.66 23.96 6.38
N ARG A 226 -16.07 23.01 5.53
CA ARG A 226 -17.12 23.20 4.53
C ARG A 226 -18.48 23.39 5.17
N GLU A 227 -18.82 22.56 6.15
CA GLU A 227 -20.08 22.68 6.89
C GLU A 227 -20.14 23.97 7.71
N LYS A 228 -19.02 24.39 8.33
CA LYS A 228 -18.94 25.70 9.00
C LYS A 228 -19.11 26.87 8.02
N PHE A 229 -18.49 26.78 6.84
CA PHE A 229 -18.64 27.78 5.78
C PHE A 229 -20.10 27.86 5.28
N ASP A 230 -20.72 26.72 4.99
CA ASP A 230 -22.11 26.65 4.52
C ASP A 230 -23.11 27.06 5.64
N ALA A 231 -22.72 26.95 6.91
CA ALA A 231 -23.45 27.48 8.07
C ALA A 231 -23.30 28.99 8.29
N GLY A 232 -22.49 29.68 7.47
CA GLY A 232 -22.36 31.15 7.49
C GLY A 232 -21.08 31.68 8.14
N GLU A 233 -20.14 30.84 8.59
CA GLU A 233 -18.83 31.28 9.08
C GLU A 233 -17.89 31.61 7.92
N ILE A 234 -18.12 32.73 7.22
CA ILE A 234 -17.42 33.06 5.96
C ILE A 234 -16.07 33.77 6.20
N GLU A 235 -15.91 34.49 7.32
CA GLU A 235 -14.70 35.30 7.61
C GLU A 235 -13.37 34.54 7.49
N PRO A 236 -13.23 33.30 7.99
CA PRO A 236 -11.94 32.60 7.97
C PRO A 236 -11.49 32.28 6.54
N ALA A 237 -12.42 31.93 5.64
CA ALA A 237 -12.14 31.70 4.23
C ALA A 237 -11.77 32.99 3.47
N ILE A 238 -12.41 34.12 3.79
CA ILE A 238 -12.11 35.42 3.16
C ILE A 238 -10.71 35.90 3.57
N LYS A 239 -10.38 35.85 4.87
CA LYS A 239 -9.04 36.23 5.35
C LYS A 239 -7.93 35.40 4.68
N LEU A 240 -8.18 34.10 4.46
CA LEU A 240 -7.23 33.22 3.77
C LEU A 240 -7.09 33.58 2.28
N LEU A 241 -8.17 34.00 1.61
CA LEU A 241 -8.11 34.50 0.24
C LEU A 241 -7.30 35.80 0.14
N GLU A 242 -7.52 36.74 1.06
CA GLU A 242 -6.80 38.02 1.13
C GLU A 242 -5.30 37.82 1.30
N GLN A 243 -4.89 36.89 2.17
CA GLN A 243 -3.47 36.53 2.39
C GLN A 243 -2.78 35.96 1.14
N HIS A 244 -3.52 35.43 0.18
CA HIS A 244 -2.99 34.78 -1.01
C HIS A 244 -3.27 35.54 -2.32
N GLN A 245 -3.68 36.81 -2.24
CA GLN A 245 -3.95 37.65 -3.43
C GLN A 245 -2.76 37.74 -4.40
N GLU A 246 -1.52 37.81 -3.88
CA GLU A 246 -0.31 37.89 -4.71
C GLU A 246 0.10 36.55 -5.34
N GLN A 247 -0.56 35.45 -4.99
CA GLN A 247 -0.24 34.09 -5.47
C GLN A 247 -1.41 33.53 -6.30
N PRO A 248 -1.49 33.82 -7.61
CA PRO A 248 -2.69 33.60 -8.42
C PRO A 248 -3.16 32.14 -8.42
N ILE A 249 -2.25 31.17 -8.52
CA ILE A 249 -2.60 29.73 -8.52
C ILE A 249 -3.18 29.29 -7.16
N ARG A 250 -2.68 29.84 -6.04
CA ARG A 250 -3.21 29.51 -4.70
C ARG A 250 -4.53 30.21 -4.45
N TYR A 251 -4.65 31.47 -4.86
CA TYR A 251 -5.89 32.22 -4.82
C TYR A 251 -7.00 31.48 -5.56
N ASP A 252 -6.75 31.08 -6.81
CA ASP A 252 -7.71 30.33 -7.64
C ASP A 252 -8.02 28.93 -7.08
N ALA A 253 -7.04 28.29 -6.42
CA ALA A 253 -7.25 27.02 -5.73
C ALA A 253 -8.21 27.14 -4.53
N ILE A 254 -8.02 28.17 -3.69
CA ILE A 254 -8.88 28.45 -2.53
C ILE A 254 -10.27 28.87 -3.01
N ARG A 255 -10.34 29.80 -3.96
CA ARG A 255 -11.59 30.27 -4.57
C ARG A 255 -12.38 29.12 -5.20
N GLY A 256 -11.71 28.23 -5.94
CA GLY A 256 -12.35 27.05 -6.51
C GLY A 256 -12.83 26.03 -5.47
N LEU A 257 -12.29 26.01 -4.25
CA LEU A 257 -12.78 25.16 -3.15
C LEU A 257 -14.02 25.78 -2.50
N ILE A 258 -14.01 27.10 -2.30
CA ILE A 258 -15.15 27.86 -1.78
C ILE A 258 -16.35 27.79 -2.73
N GLU A 259 -16.12 27.92 -4.04
CA GLU A 259 -17.16 27.82 -5.07
C GLU A 259 -17.65 26.38 -5.31
N GLY A 260 -17.11 25.36 -4.64
CA GLY A 260 -17.52 23.97 -4.79
C GLY A 260 -17.17 23.33 -6.14
N LYS A 261 -16.29 23.96 -6.93
CA LYS A 261 -15.89 23.47 -8.26
C LYS A 261 -14.98 22.25 -8.13
N SER A 262 -15.15 21.27 -9.00
CA SER A 262 -14.17 20.18 -9.18
C SER A 262 -12.83 20.72 -9.70
N SER A 263 -11.73 20.00 -9.46
CA SER A 263 -10.39 20.42 -9.92
C SER A 263 -10.33 20.68 -11.43
N THR A 264 -11.04 19.87 -12.22
CA THR A 264 -11.11 19.99 -13.69
C THR A 264 -11.90 21.23 -14.12
N GLN A 265 -13.02 21.51 -13.45
CA GLN A 265 -13.82 22.72 -13.71
C GLN A 265 -13.07 23.99 -13.30
N ALA A 266 -12.41 23.97 -12.15
CA ALA A 266 -11.61 25.09 -11.67
C ALA A 266 -10.39 25.35 -12.59
N ALA A 267 -9.68 24.30 -13.00
CA ALA A 267 -8.55 24.41 -13.93
C ALA A 267 -8.97 25.02 -15.27
N LYS A 268 -10.11 24.59 -15.82
CA LYS A 268 -10.67 25.16 -17.05
C LYS A 268 -11.12 26.62 -16.87
N ALA A 269 -11.73 26.94 -15.74
CA ALA A 269 -12.23 28.29 -15.46
C ALA A 269 -11.11 29.32 -15.22
N PHE A 270 -10.01 28.89 -14.60
CA PHE A 270 -8.90 29.77 -14.21
C PHE A 270 -7.66 29.64 -15.11
N GLY A 271 -7.71 28.80 -16.15
CA GLY A 271 -6.63 28.67 -17.15
C GLY A 271 -5.38 27.92 -16.65
N HIS A 272 -5.51 27.08 -15.62
CA HIS A 272 -4.39 26.35 -15.03
C HIS A 272 -4.30 24.90 -15.54
N ASN A 273 -3.10 24.32 -15.49
CA ASN A 273 -2.95 22.88 -15.65
C ASN A 273 -3.61 22.13 -14.48
N VAL A 274 -4.40 21.09 -14.78
CA VAL A 274 -5.17 20.31 -13.80
C VAL A 274 -4.27 19.75 -12.69
N ASN A 275 -3.10 19.21 -13.01
CA ASN A 275 -2.19 18.60 -12.04
C ASN A 275 -1.58 19.66 -11.12
N THR A 276 -1.17 20.80 -11.70
CA THR A 276 -0.63 21.93 -10.93
C THR A 276 -1.68 22.49 -9.99
N LEU A 277 -2.89 22.74 -10.48
CA LEU A 277 -3.99 23.25 -9.63
C LEU A 277 -4.37 22.23 -8.55
N GLN A 278 -4.40 20.94 -8.86
CA GLN A 278 -4.72 19.90 -7.88
C GLN A 278 -3.71 19.86 -6.72
N TYR A 279 -2.42 20.04 -7.02
CA TYR A 279 -1.38 20.16 -5.99
C TYR A 279 -1.64 21.35 -5.05
N HIS A 280 -1.95 22.51 -5.61
CA HIS A 280 -2.25 23.71 -4.82
C HIS A 280 -3.58 23.59 -4.06
N ARG A 281 -4.61 22.95 -4.64
CA ARG A 281 -5.89 22.68 -3.97
C ARG A 281 -5.74 21.78 -2.75
N ARG A 282 -4.90 20.75 -2.80
CA ARG A 282 -4.63 19.91 -1.62
C ARG A 282 -4.05 20.71 -0.46
N ARG A 283 -3.15 21.66 -0.75
CA ARG A 283 -2.56 22.56 0.26
C ARG A 283 -3.58 23.58 0.78
N ALA A 284 -4.34 24.19 -0.12
CA ALA A 284 -5.42 25.12 0.21
C ALA A 284 -6.49 24.48 1.11
N ASN A 285 -6.87 23.23 0.84
CA ASN A 285 -7.83 22.49 1.67
C ASN A 285 -7.34 22.29 3.11
N LYS A 286 -6.04 21.98 3.27
CA LYS A 286 -5.43 21.86 4.60
C LYS A 286 -5.36 23.19 5.34
N GLN A 287 -5.05 24.27 4.63
CA GLN A 287 -5.05 25.61 5.20
C GLN A 287 -6.47 26.03 5.62
N LEU A 288 -7.49 25.77 4.80
CA LEU A 288 -8.88 26.03 5.17
C LEU A 288 -9.26 25.24 6.43
N ALA A 289 -8.99 23.95 6.48
CA ALA A 289 -9.24 23.17 7.69
C ALA A 289 -8.53 23.76 8.92
N GLN A 290 -7.27 24.20 8.79
CA GLN A 290 -6.52 24.82 9.87
C GLN A 290 -7.13 26.15 10.36
N VAL A 291 -7.53 27.05 9.45
CA VAL A 291 -8.10 28.36 9.82
C VAL A 291 -9.49 28.18 10.46
N TYR A 292 -10.24 27.14 10.08
CA TYR A 292 -11.53 26.79 10.69
C TYR A 292 -11.41 25.92 11.96
N GLY A 293 -10.18 25.57 12.39
CA GLY A 293 -9.94 24.69 13.53
C GLY A 293 -10.46 23.27 13.33
N CYS A 294 -10.62 22.83 12.09
CA CYS A 294 -11.09 21.51 11.70
C CYS A 294 -9.90 20.58 11.38
N THR A 295 -10.11 19.27 11.47
CA THR A 295 -9.15 18.27 11.02
C THR A 295 -9.00 18.30 9.50
N ALA A 296 -7.76 18.28 9.01
CA ALA A 296 -7.36 18.59 7.64
C ALA A 296 -7.16 17.37 6.74
#